data_AF-A0A847B402-F1
#
_entry.id   AF-A0A847B402-F1
#
_cell.length_a   1.000
_cell.length_b   1.000
_cell.length_c   1.000
_cell.angle_alpha   90.00
_cell.angle_beta   90.00
_cell.angle_gamma   90.00
#
_symmetry.space_group_name_H-M   'P 1'
#
loop_
_entity.id
_entity.type
_entity.pdbx_description
1 polymer ?
#
loop_
_entity_poly.entity_id
_entity_poly.type
_entity_poly.pdbx_seq_one_letter_code
_entity_poly.pdbx_strand_id
1 'polypeptide(L)'
;MKRYYHAKVAHYKASSRLEMARSGSRHSKGEILTLEELLAPGLNKGQSLHHIMTAKKEAFTISERTVRNLINRGELAFHNINLPITVRFKVKKKKTVCLR
;
A
#
# COMPACT_ATOMS: atom_id res chain seq x y z
N MET A 1 32.80 -3.18 -33.81
CA MET A 1 32.54 -3.59 -32.41
C MET A 1 31.43 -4.63 -32.40
N LYS A 2 31.71 -5.89 -32.05
CA LYS A 2 30.74 -7.00 -32.11
C LYS A 2 29.94 -7.03 -30.80
N ARG A 3 28.60 -7.02 -30.89
CA ARG A 3 27.69 -7.10 -29.73
C ARG A 3 27.05 -8.48 -29.70
N TYR A 4 27.16 -9.17 -28.57
CA TYR A 4 26.52 -10.47 -28.34
C TYR A 4 25.25 -10.30 -27.52
N TYR A 5 24.18 -10.99 -27.93
CA TYR A 5 22.92 -10.97 -27.21
C TYR A 5 22.97 -11.95 -26.03
N HIS A 6 22.72 -11.45 -24.82
CA HIS A 6 22.63 -12.26 -23.62
C HIS A 6 21.17 -12.36 -23.15
N ALA A 7 20.51 -13.47 -23.50
CA ALA A 7 19.07 -13.67 -23.24
C ALA A 7 18.66 -13.47 -21.77
N LYS A 8 19.44 -14.00 -20.82
CA LYS A 8 19.15 -13.87 -19.37
C LYS A 8 19.17 -12.40 -18.91
N VAL A 9 20.17 -11.64 -19.36
CA VAL A 9 20.33 -10.23 -19.01
C VAL A 9 19.21 -9.39 -19.62
N ALA A 10 18.85 -9.67 -20.88
CA ALA A 10 17.75 -8.99 -21.55
C ALA A 10 16.40 -9.25 -20.85
N HIS A 11 16.14 -10.50 -20.48
CA HIS A 11 14.92 -10.87 -19.75
C HIS A 11 14.84 -10.18 -18.39
N TYR A 12 15.90 -10.24 -17.58
CA TYR A 12 15.94 -9.58 -16.28
C TYR A 12 15.64 -8.09 -16.40
N LYS A 13 16.31 -7.39 -17.33
CA LYS A 13 16.09 -5.94 -17.56
C LYS A 13 14.65 -5.63 -17.96
N ALA A 14 14.06 -6.45 -18.82
CA ALA A 14 12.66 -6.28 -19.23
C ALA A 14 11.70 -6.48 -18.04
N SER A 15 11.89 -7.54 -17.26
CA SER A 15 11.07 -7.83 -16.08
C SER A 15 11.19 -6.74 -15.03
N SER A 16 12.40 -6.33 -14.66
CA SER A 16 12.62 -5.25 -13.69
C SER A 16 12.03 -3.92 -14.16
N ARG A 17 12.10 -3.60 -15.46
CA ARG A 17 11.45 -2.40 -16.01
C ARG A 17 9.93 -2.46 -15.86
N LEU A 18 9.31 -3.61 -16.14
CA LEU A 18 7.88 -3.80 -15.96
C LEU A 18 7.46 -3.72 -14.50
N GLU A 19 8.23 -4.33 -13.60
CA GLU A 19 8.02 -4.24 -12.16
C GLU A 19 8.09 -2.80 -11.68
N MET A 20 9.15 -2.07 -12.03
CA MET A 20 9.31 -0.65 -11.67
C MET A 20 8.15 0.21 -12.19
N ALA A 21 7.70 -0.02 -13.43
CA ALA A 21 6.59 0.73 -14.02
C ALA A 21 5.24 0.41 -13.37
N ARG A 22 5.06 -0.80 -12.83
CA ARG A 22 3.83 -1.24 -12.15
C ARG A 22 3.87 -0.96 -10.65
N SER A 23 5.05 -0.79 -10.09
CA SER A 23 5.27 -0.43 -8.69
C SER A 23 5.16 1.08 -8.51
N GLY A 24 4.55 1.51 -7.42
CA GLY A 24 4.46 2.90 -7.04
C GLY A 24 3.07 3.31 -6.60
N SER A 25 3.04 4.32 -5.74
CA SER A 25 1.82 4.97 -5.29
C SER A 25 1.36 5.95 -6.35
N ARG A 26 0.05 5.98 -6.64
CA ARG A 26 -0.54 7.01 -7.50
C ARG A 26 -0.52 8.39 -6.83
N HIS A 27 -0.36 8.42 -5.51
CA HIS A 27 -0.46 9.63 -4.69
C HIS A 27 0.88 10.31 -4.51
N SER A 28 0.86 11.65 -4.56
CA SER A 28 2.02 12.46 -4.20
C SER A 28 2.24 12.41 -2.70
N LYS A 29 3.50 12.62 -2.25
CA LYS A 29 3.84 12.69 -0.83
C LYS A 29 3.00 13.73 -0.09
N GLY A 30 2.70 14.87 -0.72
CA GLY A 30 1.85 15.91 -0.12
C GLY A 30 0.42 15.43 0.14
N GLU A 31 -0.16 14.66 -0.78
CA GLU A 31 -1.51 14.08 -0.62
C GLU A 31 -1.55 13.04 0.50
N ILE A 32 -0.46 12.30 0.70
CA ILE A 32 -0.34 11.33 1.79
C ILE A 32 -0.31 12.06 3.13
N LEU A 33 0.47 13.13 3.25
CA LEU A 33 0.57 13.91 4.50
C LEU A 33 -0.77 14.58 4.86
N THR A 34 -1.46 15.19 3.90
CA THR A 34 -2.76 15.80 4.17
C THR A 34 -3.79 14.76 4.59
N LEU A 35 -3.75 13.56 3.99
CA LEU A 35 -4.60 12.45 4.40
C LEU A 35 -4.28 12.00 5.84
N GLU A 36 -3.00 11.96 6.21
CA GLU A 36 -2.57 11.60 7.55
C GLU A 36 -3.07 12.57 8.62
N GLU A 37 -2.92 13.87 8.37
CA GLU A 37 -3.39 14.93 9.27
C GLU A 37 -4.91 14.87 9.50
N LEU A 38 -5.68 14.58 8.45
CA LEU A 38 -7.13 14.47 8.54
C LEU A 38 -7.59 13.24 9.35
N LEU A 39 -6.86 12.12 9.22
CA LEU A 39 -7.20 10.84 9.85
C LEU A 39 -6.67 10.70 11.29
N ALA A 40 -5.49 11.26 11.59
CA ALA A 40 -4.83 11.20 12.90
C ALA A 40 -5.77 11.46 14.10
N PRO A 41 -6.55 12.57 14.14
CA PRO A 41 -7.37 12.88 15.31
C PRO A 41 -8.51 11.88 15.52
N GLY A 42 -9.03 11.27 14.47
CA GLY A 42 -10.11 10.29 14.56
C GLY A 42 -9.59 8.91 14.98
N LEU A 43 -8.47 8.48 14.40
CA LEU A 43 -7.85 7.19 14.71
C LEU A 43 -7.29 7.15 16.13
N ASN A 44 -6.71 8.26 16.63
CA ASN A 44 -6.25 8.35 18.02
C ASN A 44 -7.39 8.24 19.03
N LYS A 45 -8.62 8.60 18.64
CA LYS A 45 -9.84 8.42 19.43
C LYS A 45 -10.48 7.03 19.27
N GLY A 46 -9.89 6.16 18.45
CA GLY A 46 -10.42 4.83 18.15
C GLY A 46 -11.64 4.80 17.22
N GLN A 47 -11.89 5.88 16.47
CA GLN A 47 -13.01 5.93 15.52
C GLN A 47 -12.75 5.04 14.30
N SER A 48 -13.82 4.49 13.71
CA SER A 48 -13.71 3.73 12.46
C SER A 48 -13.45 4.67 11.27
N LEU A 49 -12.75 4.17 10.24
CA LEU A 49 -12.52 4.96 9.01
C LEU A 49 -13.82 5.46 8.39
N HIS A 50 -14.83 4.58 8.37
CA HIS A 50 -16.14 4.92 7.84
C HIS A 50 -16.75 6.14 8.57
N HIS A 51 -16.66 6.18 9.90
CA HIS A 51 -17.14 7.31 10.70
C HIS A 51 -16.37 8.59 10.35
N ILE A 52 -15.04 8.52 10.34
CA ILE A 52 -14.17 9.69 10.10
C ILE A 52 -14.43 10.28 8.70
N MET A 53 -14.52 9.43 7.69
CA MET A 53 -14.73 9.85 6.30
C MET A 53 -16.14 10.36 6.06
N THR A 54 -17.15 9.79 6.72
CA THR A 54 -18.53 10.29 6.63
C THR A 54 -18.67 11.65 7.31
N ALA A 55 -18.03 11.84 8.46
CA ALA A 55 -18.08 13.11 9.20
C ALA A 55 -17.40 14.27 8.45
N LYS A 56 -16.34 13.99 7.68
CA LYS A 56 -15.58 15.00 6.91
C LYS A 56 -15.61 14.73 5.41
N LYS A 57 -16.77 14.35 4.86
CA LYS A 57 -16.89 13.88 3.48
C LYS A 57 -16.36 14.87 2.43
N GLU A 58 -16.53 16.17 2.66
CA GLU A 58 -16.07 17.23 1.75
C GLU A 58 -14.55 17.40 1.74
N ALA A 59 -13.86 17.03 2.82
CA ALA A 59 -12.41 17.16 2.92
C ALA A 59 -11.65 16.01 2.24
N PHE A 60 -12.30 14.88 1.99
CA PHE A 60 -11.67 13.71 1.39
C PHE A 60 -11.95 13.61 -0.11
N THR A 61 -10.89 13.64 -0.91
CA THR A 61 -10.97 13.37 -2.37
C THR A 61 -11.00 11.86 -2.68
N ILE A 62 -10.67 11.01 -1.70
CA ILE A 62 -10.38 9.58 -1.88
C ILE A 62 -11.46 8.74 -1.21
N SER A 63 -11.75 7.55 -1.76
CA SER A 63 -12.70 6.60 -1.18
C SER A 63 -12.11 5.77 -0.03
N GLU A 64 -12.98 5.28 0.85
CA GLU A 64 -12.58 4.45 2.01
C GLU A 64 -11.77 3.21 1.62
N ARG A 65 -12.13 2.56 0.50
CA ARG A 65 -11.39 1.41 -0.05
C ARG A 65 -9.94 1.77 -0.34
N THR A 66 -9.71 2.94 -0.93
CA THR A 66 -8.36 3.38 -1.29
C THR A 66 -7.55 3.69 -0.04
N VAL A 67 -8.13 4.34 0.96
CA VAL A 67 -7.49 4.57 2.26
C VAL A 67 -7.08 3.24 2.91
N ARG A 68 -7.98 2.25 2.96
CA ARG A 68 -7.66 0.91 3.48
C ARG A 68 -6.52 0.25 2.71
N ASN A 69 -6.46 0.40 1.39
CA ASN A 69 -5.37 -0.15 0.59
C ASN A 69 -4.03 0.55 0.88
N LEU A 70 -4.02 1.86 1.09
CA LEU A 70 -2.82 2.62 1.47
C LEU A 70 -2.28 2.17 2.83
N ILE A 71 -3.17 1.99 3.82
CA ILE A 71 -2.81 1.44 5.14
C ILE A 71 -2.23 0.02 5.00
N ASN A 72 -2.88 -0.85 4.22
CA ASN A 72 -2.41 -2.23 4.01
C ASN A 72 -1.06 -2.31 3.30
N ARG A 73 -0.76 -1.35 2.42
CA ARG A 73 0.55 -1.23 1.75
C ARG A 73 1.62 -0.58 2.62
N GLY A 74 1.25 -0.03 3.78
CA GLY A 74 2.17 0.67 4.68
C GLY A 74 2.64 2.02 4.13
N GLU A 75 1.83 2.65 3.27
CA GLU A 75 2.15 3.96 2.68
C GLU A 75 1.79 5.12 3.61
N LEU A 76 1.02 4.86 4.67
CA LEU A 76 0.62 5.82 5.69
C LEU A 76 1.32 5.48 7.02
N ALA A 77 1.45 6.47 7.90
CA ALA A 77 1.92 6.31 9.27
C ALA A 77 1.04 5.35 10.09
N PHE A 78 -0.24 5.21 9.71
CA PHE A 78 -1.17 4.30 10.36
C PHE A 78 -1.05 2.88 9.84
N HIS A 79 -1.12 1.95 10.78
CA HIS A 79 -1.12 0.52 10.55
C HIS A 79 -2.47 -0.09 10.94
N ASN A 80 -2.71 -1.34 10.50
CA ASN A 80 -3.93 -2.09 10.82
C ASN A 80 -4.24 -2.21 12.32
N ILE A 81 -3.24 -2.06 13.19
CA ILE A 81 -3.41 -2.04 14.66
C ILE A 81 -4.17 -0.81 15.18
N ASN A 82 -4.17 0.31 14.44
CA ASN A 82 -4.83 1.55 14.85
C ASN A 82 -6.32 1.57 14.48
N LEU A 83 -6.76 0.59 13.68
CA LEU A 83 -8.12 0.52 13.20
C LEU A 83 -8.95 -0.39 14.12
N PRO A 84 -10.16 0.04 14.54
CA PRO A 84 -10.97 -0.73 15.50
C PRO A 84 -11.46 -2.07 14.95
N ILE A 85 -11.65 -2.19 13.61
CA ILE A 85 -12.11 -3.42 12.95
C ILE A 85 -11.34 -3.60 11.65
N THR A 86 -10.30 -4.43 11.67
CA THR A 86 -9.60 -4.87 10.46
C THR A 86 -9.49 -6.39 10.43
N VAL A 87 -9.81 -6.99 9.29
CA VAL A 87 -9.68 -8.44 9.09
C VAL A 87 -8.20 -8.81 9.15
N ARG A 88 -7.85 -9.67 10.11
CA ARG A 88 -6.50 -10.23 10.22
C ARG A 88 -6.45 -11.55 9.46
N PHE A 89 -5.66 -11.60 8.39
CA PHE A 89 -5.34 -12.86 7.75
C PHE A 89 -4.28 -13.60 8.57
N LYS A 90 -4.49 -14.90 8.79
CA LYS A 90 -3.49 -15.76 9.40
C LYS A 90 -2.27 -15.85 8.47
N VAL A 91 -1.08 -15.60 9.00
CA VAL A 91 0.17 -15.77 8.24
C VAL A 91 0.23 -17.21 7.73
N LYS A 92 0.45 -17.38 6.41
CA LYS A 92 0.55 -18.71 5.82
C LYS A 92 1.76 -19.43 6.41
N LYS A 93 1.58 -20.71 6.80
CA LYS A 93 2.71 -21.56 7.18
C LYS A 93 3.70 -21.59 6.02
N LYS A 94 4.99 -21.34 6.30
CA LYS A 94 6.03 -21.46 5.28
C LYS A 94 5.96 -22.89 4.71
N LYS A 95 5.87 -23.01 3.38
CA LYS A 95 6.03 -24.33 2.76
C LYS A 95 7.47 -24.72 2.99
N THR A 96 7.71 -25.84 3.68
CA THR A 96 9.01 -26.50 3.62
C THR A 96 9.20 -26.85 2.15
N VAL A 97 10.09 -26.13 1.48
CA VAL A 97 10.50 -26.50 0.13
C VAL A 97 11.18 -27.85 0.32
N CYS A 98 10.59 -28.94 -0.21
CA CYS A 98 11.37 -30.14 -0.42
C CYS A 98 12.49 -29.75 -1.37
N LEU A 99 13.69 -29.57 -0.83
CA LEU A 99 14.92 -29.59 -1.63
C LEU A 99 14.96 -31.00 -2.22
N ARG A 100 14.63 -31.10 -3.50
CA ARG A 100 14.75 -32.32 -4.29
C ARG A 100 15.92 -32.16 -5.24
#